data_AF-A0A0F2PUC7-F1
#
_entry.id   AF-A0A0F2PUC7-F1
#
_cell.length_a   1.000
_cell.length_b   1.000
_cell.length_c   1.000
_cell.angle_alpha   90.00
_cell.angle_beta   90.00
_cell.angle_gamma   90.00
#
_symmetry.space_group_name_H-M   'P 1'
#
loop_
_entity.id
_entity.type
_entity.pdbx_description
1 polymer ?
#
loop_
_entity_poly.entity_id
_entity_poly.type
_entity_poly.pdbx_seq_one_letter_code
_entity_poly.pdbx_strand_id
1 'polypeptide(L)'
;MPNLAIIMDDAEPDVLAYMTFPKEHRAKLHSTNPIERLNGEIKRRTDVVGIFPNDDAIVWHGGAIQLEQNDEWAVQRACYMTLETIG
;
A
#
# COMPACT_ATOMS: atom_id res chain seq x y z
N MET A 1 16.56 -19.67 -16.21
CA MET A 1 15.87 -19.48 -14.91
C MET A 1 14.60 -20.33 -14.90
N PRO A 2 14.69 -21.66 -14.65
CA PRO A 2 13.53 -22.56 -14.75
C PRO A 2 12.51 -22.45 -13.59
N ASN A 3 12.83 -21.72 -12.53
CA ASN A 3 11.96 -21.57 -11.34
C ASN A 3 10.92 -20.43 -11.47
N LEU A 4 11.19 -19.41 -12.30
CA LEU A 4 10.31 -18.24 -12.36
C LEU A 4 8.96 -18.56 -12.99
N ALA A 5 8.92 -19.39 -14.03
CA ALA A 5 7.68 -19.76 -14.72
C ALA A 5 6.72 -20.48 -13.77
N ILE A 6 7.22 -21.44 -12.98
CA ILE A 6 6.41 -22.19 -12.00
C ILE A 6 5.86 -21.25 -10.92
N ILE A 7 6.68 -20.33 -10.40
CA ILE A 7 6.23 -19.34 -9.41
C ILE A 7 5.15 -18.42 -9.99
N MET A 8 5.27 -18.04 -11.27
CA MET A 8 4.27 -17.19 -11.93
C MET A 8 2.96 -17.94 -12.20
N ASP A 9 3.03 -19.21 -12.62
CA ASP A 9 1.83 -20.04 -12.85
C ASP A 9 1.09 -20.29 -11.53
N ASP A 10 1.81 -20.58 -10.45
CA ASP A 10 1.21 -20.80 -9.12
C ASP A 10 0.59 -19.52 -8.53
N ALA A 11 1.18 -18.34 -8.82
CA ALA A 11 0.72 -17.04 -8.32
C ALA A 11 -0.32 -16.35 -9.23
N GLU A 12 -0.61 -16.92 -10.41
CA GLU A 12 -1.57 -16.37 -11.38
C GLU A 12 -2.91 -15.93 -10.75
N PRO A 13 -3.61 -16.75 -9.93
CA PRO A 13 -4.89 -16.34 -9.35
C PRO A 13 -4.78 -15.12 -8.43
N ASP A 14 -3.66 -14.99 -7.71
CA ASP A 14 -3.43 -13.86 -6.79
C ASP A 14 -3.04 -12.60 -7.57
N VAL A 15 -2.18 -12.72 -8.57
CA VAL A 15 -1.70 -11.60 -9.40
C VAL A 15 -2.82 -11.04 -10.27
N LEU A 16 -3.74 -11.88 -10.77
CA LEU A 16 -4.84 -11.46 -11.65
C LEU A 16 -6.13 -11.09 -10.90
N ALA A 17 -6.20 -11.27 -9.58
CA ALA A 17 -7.40 -10.98 -8.78
C ALA A 17 -7.95 -9.56 -9.02
N TYR A 18 -7.07 -8.56 -9.19
CA TYR A 18 -7.46 -7.17 -9.46
C TYR A 18 -8.19 -6.96 -10.79
N MET A 19 -8.11 -7.89 -11.75
CA MET A 19 -8.82 -7.80 -13.02
C MET A 19 -10.34 -7.95 -12.89
N THR A 20 -10.82 -8.44 -11.74
CA THR A 20 -12.26 -8.48 -11.42
C THR A 20 -12.87 -7.09 -11.20
N PHE A 21 -12.06 -6.08 -10.88
CA PHE A 21 -12.51 -4.70 -10.70
C PHE A 21 -12.73 -3.96 -12.04
N PRO A 22 -13.57 -2.90 -12.06
CA PRO A 22 -13.73 -2.01 -13.20
C PRO A 22 -12.38 -1.51 -13.75
N LYS A 23 -12.28 -1.35 -15.07
CA LYS A 23 -11.03 -0.97 -15.75
C LYS A 23 -10.41 0.32 -15.22
N GLU A 24 -11.25 1.26 -14.79
CA GLU A 24 -10.85 2.54 -14.21
C GLU A 24 -9.99 2.39 -12.94
N HIS A 25 -10.15 1.27 -12.20
CA HIS A 25 -9.44 1.00 -10.95
C HIS A 25 -8.18 0.16 -11.11
N ARG A 26 -8.09 -0.62 -12.19
CA ARG A 26 -7.01 -1.59 -12.38
C ARG A 26 -5.62 -0.97 -12.36
N ALA A 27 -5.47 0.20 -12.98
CA ALA A 27 -4.19 0.91 -13.00
C ALA A 27 -3.73 1.34 -11.61
N LYS A 28 -4.68 1.67 -10.72
CA LYS A 28 -4.39 2.03 -9.32
C LYS A 28 -4.08 0.78 -8.49
N LEU A 29 -4.85 -0.30 -8.66
CA LEU A 29 -4.67 -1.56 -7.92
C LEU A 29 -3.38 -2.29 -8.29
N HIS A 30 -2.95 -2.23 -9.55
CA HIS A 30 -1.70 -2.84 -10.00
C HIS A 30 -0.46 -2.02 -9.61
N SER A 31 -0.61 -0.75 -9.21
CA SER A 31 0.53 0.10 -8.86
C SER A 31 1.03 -0.18 -7.45
N THR A 32 2.33 -0.46 -7.31
CA THR A 32 3.00 -0.53 -6.00
C THR A 32 3.49 0.84 -5.50
N ASN A 33 3.42 1.88 -6.33
CA ASN A 33 3.91 3.22 -5.99
C ASN A 33 3.36 3.78 -4.66
N PRO A 34 2.06 3.63 -4.31
CA PRO A 34 1.54 4.17 -3.06
C PRO A 34 2.14 3.49 -1.83
N ILE A 35 2.25 2.16 -1.87
CA ILE A 35 2.77 1.39 -0.74
C ILE A 35 4.28 1.56 -0.61
N GLU A 36 5.01 1.63 -1.73
CA GLU A 36 6.45 1.94 -1.73
C GLU A 36 6.73 3.33 -1.16
N ARG A 37 5.94 4.33 -1.55
CA ARG A 37 6.06 5.70 -1.03
C ARG A 37 5.78 5.76 0.47
N LEU A 38 4.72 5.06 0.93
CA LEU A 38 4.39 4.97 2.36
C LEU A 38 5.51 4.27 3.15
N ASN A 39 6.04 3.16 2.65
CA ASN A 39 7.15 2.44 3.30
C ASN A 39 8.42 3.30 3.37
N GLY A 40 8.71 4.08 2.32
CA GLY A 40 9.80 5.06 2.33
C GLY A 40 9.61 6.17 3.38
N GLU A 41 8.37 6.65 3.54
CA GLU A 41 8.01 7.65 4.54
C GLU A 41 8.18 7.11 5.97
N ILE A 42 7.65 5.91 6.23
CA ILE A 42 7.79 5.22 7.51
C ILE A 42 9.28 5.09 7.85
N LYS A 43 10.08 4.54 6.93
CA LYS A 43 11.52 4.37 7.12
C LYS A 43 12.21 5.69 7.47
N ARG A 44 11.96 6.75 6.68
CA ARG A 44 12.59 8.07 6.90
C ARG A 44 12.23 8.66 8.26
N ARG A 45 10.98 8.52 8.72
CA ARG A 45 10.54 9.09 10.01
C ARG A 45 11.00 8.26 11.20
N THR A 46 11.05 6.94 11.06
CA THR A 46 11.63 6.07 12.10
C THR A 46 13.14 6.27 12.23
N ASP A 47 13.84 6.59 11.14
CA ASP A 47 15.29 6.88 11.15
C ASP A 47 15.64 8.10 12.03
N VAL A 48 14.73 9.09 12.14
CA VAL A 48 14.92 10.27 13.01
C VAL A 48 14.83 9.90 14.49
N VAL A 49 13.98 8.94 14.85
CA VAL A 49 13.82 8.48 16.24
C VAL A 49 15.02 7.62 16.66
N GLY A 50 15.58 6.84 15.74
CA GLY A 50 16.79 6.03 15.95
C GLY A 50 16.55 4.78 16.80
N ILE A 51 16.19 4.95 18.08
CA ILE A 51 15.92 3.85 19.03
C ILE A 51 14.57 4.10 19.72
N PHE A 52 13.69 3.12 19.64
CA PHE A 52 12.39 3.16 20.34
C PHE A 52 12.51 2.55 21.76
N PRO A 53 11.77 3.09 22.74
CA PRO A 53 11.82 2.60 24.12
C PRO A 53 11.13 1.23 24.31
N ASN A 54 10.20 0.85 23.42
CA ASN A 54 9.51 -0.44 23.40
C ASN A 54 8.80 -0.66 22.04
N ASP A 55 8.22 -1.84 21.85
CA ASP A 55 7.48 -2.21 20.64
C ASP A 55 6.19 -1.39 20.46
N ASP A 56 5.52 -1.02 21.55
CA ASP A 56 4.29 -0.23 21.48
C ASP A 56 4.55 1.16 20.88
N ALA A 57 5.71 1.76 21.15
CA ALA A 57 6.09 3.07 20.67
C ALA A 57 6.32 3.09 19.14
N ILE A 58 6.92 2.02 18.58
CA ILE A 58 7.09 1.92 17.12
C ILE A 58 5.75 1.64 16.43
N VAL A 59 4.89 0.81 17.00
CA VAL A 59 3.54 0.55 16.47
C VAL A 59 2.71 1.83 16.48
N TRP A 60 2.75 2.59 17.57
CA TRP A 60 2.04 3.87 17.66
C TRP A 60 2.56 4.89 16.64
N HIS A 61 3.88 5.02 16.48
CA HIS A 61 4.47 5.95 15.52
C HIS A 61 4.12 5.57 14.07
N GLY A 62 4.21 4.28 13.72
CA GLY A 62 3.77 3.80 12.41
C GLY A 62 2.28 4.04 12.16
N GLY A 63 1.44 3.80 13.18
CA GLY A 63 0.00 4.07 13.12
C GLY A 63 -0.33 5.55 12.92
N ALA A 64 0.39 6.46 13.59
CA ALA A 64 0.22 7.90 13.40
C ALA A 64 0.55 8.34 11.97
N ILE A 65 1.66 7.84 11.39
CA ILE A 65 2.05 8.12 10.00
C ILE A 65 0.97 7.62 9.02
N GLN A 66 0.41 6.44 9.29
CA GLN A 66 -0.61 5.86 8.43
C GLN A 66 -1.93 6.64 8.49
N LEU A 67 -2.30 7.17 9.67
CA LEU A 67 -3.46 8.05 9.82
C LEU A 67 -3.27 9.36 9.05
N GLU A 68 -2.11 10.01 9.19
CA GLU A 68 -1.79 11.23 8.43
C GLU A 68 -1.86 10.97 6.91
N GLN A 69 -1.30 9.85 6.44
CA GLN A 69 -1.34 9.51 5.03
C GLN A 69 -2.76 9.21 4.54
N ASN A 70 -3.59 8.57 5.37
CA ASN A 70 -4.99 8.31 5.08
C ASN A 70 -5.78 9.62 4.94
N ASP A 71 -5.56 10.59 5.83
CA ASP A 71 -6.19 11.91 5.75
C ASP A 71 -5.78 12.66 4.47
N GLU A 72 -4.51 12.61 4.08
CA GLU A 72 -4.05 13.17 2.81
C GLU A 72 -4.76 12.53 1.60
N TRP A 73 -4.89 11.21 1.59
CA TRP A 73 -5.57 10.47 0.52
C TRP A 73 -7.07 10.72 0.48
N ALA A 74 -7.68 11.00 1.62
CA ALA A 74 -9.08 11.41 1.71
C ALA A 74 -9.31 12.84 1.19
N VAL A 75 -8.35 13.74 1.39
CA VAL A 75 -8.47 15.18 1.05
C VAL A 75 -8.05 15.50 -0.39
N GLN A 76 -7.12 14.74 -1.00
CA GLN A 76 -6.70 14.95 -2.40
C GLN A 76 -7.79 14.52 -3.41
N ARG A 77 -8.79 15.39 -3.64
CA ARG A 77 -9.67 15.69 -4.82
C ARG A 77 -10.02 14.65 -5.90
N ALA A 78 -9.61 13.40 -5.83
CA ALA A 78 -10.06 12.30 -6.66
C ALA A 78 -9.83 11.03 -5.85
N CYS A 79 -10.84 10.68 -5.04
CA CYS A 79 -10.91 9.46 -4.26
C CYS A 79 -10.12 8.32 -4.94
N TYR A 80 -9.07 7.83 -4.27
CA TYR A 80 -8.19 6.80 -4.82
C TYR A 80 -9.03 5.62 -5.37
N MET A 81 -10.14 5.32 -4.69
CA MET A 81 -11.32 4.60 -5.17
C MET A 81 -12.55 5.18 -4.42
N THR A 82 -13.67 5.54 -5.07
CA THR A 82 -14.88 5.92 -4.32
C THR A 82 -15.62 4.67 -3.84
N LEU A 83 -16.27 4.73 -2.68
CA LEU A 83 -17.14 3.63 -2.21
C LEU A 83 -18.25 3.30 -3.23
N GLU A 84 -18.71 4.30 -4.00
CA GLU A 84 -19.68 4.11 -5.09
C GLU A 84 -19.13 3.32 -6.29
N THR A 85 -17.80 3.28 -6.49
CA THR A 85 -17.19 2.61 -7.65
C THR A 85 -16.58 1.24 -7.32
N ILE A 86 -16.58 0.86 -6.04
CA ILE A 86 -16.18 -0.48 -5.56
C ILE A 86 -17.37 -1.47 -5.54
N GLY A 87 -18.60 -0.99 -5.77
CA GLY A 87 -19.84 -1.78 -5.76
C GLY A 87 -20.09 -2.59 -7.03
#